data_AF-A0A4Y2BXP4-F1
#
_entry.id   AF-A0A4Y2BXP4-F1
#
_cell.length_a   1.000
_cell.length_b   1.000
_cell.length_c   1.000
_cell.angle_alpha   90.00
_cell.angle_beta   90.00
_cell.angle_gamma   90.00
#
_symmetry.space_group_name_H-M   'P 1'
#
loop_
_entity.id
_entity.type
_entity.pdbx_description
1 polymer ?
#
loop_
_entity_poly.entity_id
_entity_poly.type
_entity_poly.pdbx_seq_one_letter_code
_entity_poly.pdbx_strand_id
1 'polypeptide(L)'
;MGKGRKRCVPGCNSNYNNTDNYVSLFTFPKDATRKKQWVKSINRAYCIPSSTAVVCIKHFSSQFIIKKDRVVRDDGSELVVKRKILKLTNDAYPSIFLNQPSYLSHEPSTSRKSPSERITALKLRDEQKFAEWCMNHTVNSFEIFQETYAKKLGDGCLNIRTYNSVLCYRLDFNQNPSIDVSIKIYKNLTIEIFHDSVLLKTKCCKRSRNRRL
;
A
#
# COMPACT_ATOMS: atom_id res chain seq x y z
N MET A 1 -23.94 44.64 19.73
CA MET A 1 -22.53 44.27 20.06
C MET A 1 -22.36 42.76 19.89
N GLY A 2 -21.60 42.32 18.88
CA GLY A 2 -21.38 40.89 18.66
C GLY A 2 -20.52 40.29 19.78
N LYS A 3 -21.00 39.21 20.42
CA LYS A 3 -20.22 38.52 21.46
C LYS A 3 -18.90 38.01 20.87
N GLY A 4 -17.78 38.42 21.45
CA GLY A 4 -16.45 37.93 21.07
C GLY A 4 -16.35 36.40 21.17
N ARG A 5 -15.66 35.78 20.22
CA ARG A 5 -15.43 34.32 20.22
C ARG A 5 -14.45 33.96 21.34
N LYS A 6 -14.82 33.00 22.19
CA LYS A 6 -13.97 32.56 23.32
C LYS A 6 -13.12 31.36 22.91
N ARG A 7 -11.82 31.46 23.16
CA ARG A 7 -10.85 30.40 22.86
C ARG A 7 -10.89 29.34 23.96
N CYS A 8 -11.04 28.07 23.56
CA CYS A 8 -11.11 26.98 24.53
C CYS A 8 -9.75 26.38 24.87
N VAL A 9 -8.81 26.38 23.92
CA VAL A 9 -7.47 25.80 24.11
C VAL A 9 -6.61 26.70 24.99
N PRO A 10 -6.11 26.22 26.15
CA PRO A 10 -5.21 26.98 27.03
C PRO A 10 -3.95 27.46 26.31
N GLY A 11 -3.48 28.66 26.66
CA GLY A 11 -2.24 29.23 26.12
C GLY A 11 -2.28 29.58 24.62
N CYS A 12 -3.44 29.53 23.97
CA CYS A 12 -3.54 29.82 22.54
C CYS A 12 -4.01 31.26 22.25
N ASN A 13 -3.06 32.09 21.85
CA ASN A 13 -3.25 33.53 21.59
C ASN A 13 -3.46 33.87 20.10
N SER A 14 -3.82 32.89 19.26
CA SER A 14 -4.02 33.16 17.84
C SER A 14 -5.20 34.12 17.61
N ASN A 15 -5.04 35.04 16.65
CA ASN A 15 -6.00 36.10 16.29
C ASN A 15 -6.30 37.13 17.40
N TYR A 16 -5.48 37.22 18.46
CA TYR A 16 -5.66 38.21 19.52
C TYR A 16 -5.13 39.61 19.13
N ASN A 17 -3.95 39.67 18.51
CA ASN A 17 -3.23 40.92 18.19
C ASN A 17 -2.82 41.05 16.71
N ASN A 18 -3.29 40.16 15.83
CA ASN A 18 -2.74 40.01 14.49
C ASN A 18 -3.72 40.56 13.44
N THR A 19 -3.37 41.68 12.79
CA THR A 19 -4.13 42.27 11.67
C THR A 19 -3.92 41.49 10.37
N ASP A 20 -2.73 40.88 10.17
CA ASP A 20 -2.35 40.35 8.85
C ASP A 20 -2.36 38.82 8.73
N ASN A 21 -2.51 38.08 9.83
CA ASN A 21 -2.42 36.61 9.84
C ASN A 21 -3.59 35.95 10.58
N TYR A 22 -4.81 36.22 10.11
CA TYR A 22 -6.01 35.58 10.67
C TYR A 22 -6.04 34.09 10.32
N VAL A 23 -6.00 33.25 11.35
CA VAL A 23 -6.13 31.80 11.17
C VAL A 23 -7.58 31.35 11.28
N SER A 24 -7.92 30.29 10.55
CA SER A 24 -9.28 29.71 10.57
C SER A 24 -9.67 29.23 11.97
N LEU A 25 -10.92 29.51 12.33
CA LEU A 25 -11.53 29.15 13.61
C LEU A 25 -12.66 28.17 13.37
N PHE A 26 -12.74 27.13 14.19
CA PHE A 26 -13.79 26.12 14.13
C PHE A 26 -14.62 26.15 15.42
N THR A 27 -15.95 26.17 15.27
CA THR A 27 -16.88 26.02 16.38
C THR A 27 -16.98 24.56 16.80
N PHE A 28 -17.42 24.31 18.04
CA PHE A 28 -17.65 22.94 18.49
C PHE A 28 -18.73 22.25 17.64
N PRO A 29 -18.61 20.93 17.40
CA PRO A 29 -19.65 20.15 16.73
C PRO A 29 -20.99 20.25 17.46
N LYS A 30 -22.09 20.22 16.68
CA LYS A 30 -23.45 20.09 17.23
C LYS A 30 -23.70 18.70 17.83
N ASP A 31 -23.07 17.68 17.25
CA ASP A 31 -23.13 16.29 17.73
C ASP A 31 -22.53 16.16 19.15
N ALA A 32 -23.29 15.58 20.07
CA ALA A 32 -22.92 15.50 21.48
C ALA A 32 -21.69 14.63 21.72
N THR A 33 -21.54 13.54 20.97
CA THR A 33 -20.43 12.59 21.11
C THR A 33 -19.12 13.24 20.67
N ARG A 34 -19.11 13.86 19.48
CA ARG A 34 -17.96 14.62 18.97
C ARG A 34 -17.63 15.82 19.85
N LYS A 35 -18.64 16.52 20.37
CA LYS A 35 -18.44 17.63 21.31
C LYS A 35 -17.74 17.16 22.58
N LYS A 36 -18.16 16.04 23.17
CA LYS A 36 -17.48 15.41 24.32
C LYS A 36 -16.05 15.00 23.98
N GLN A 37 -15.81 14.45 22.80
CA GLN A 37 -14.46 14.11 22.34
C GLN A 37 -13.54 15.34 22.29
N TRP A 38 -14.00 16.46 21.70
CA TRP A 38 -13.22 17.70 21.65
C TRP A 38 -12.90 18.24 23.04
N VAL A 39 -13.88 18.24 23.96
CA VAL A 39 -13.67 18.68 25.34
C VAL A 39 -12.63 17.81 26.05
N LYS A 40 -12.73 16.48 25.88
CA LYS A 40 -11.75 15.53 26.43
C LYS A 40 -10.34 15.79 25.88
N SER A 41 -10.21 16.03 24.57
CA SER A 41 -8.91 16.24 23.95
C SER A 41 -8.21 17.54 24.37
N ILE A 42 -8.97 18.62 24.64
CA ILE A 42 -8.40 19.92 25.06
C ILE A 42 -7.83 19.87 26.49
N ASN A 43 -8.16 18.83 27.26
CA ASN A 43 -7.65 18.56 28.61
C ASN A 43 -7.65 19.81 29.53
N ARG A 44 -8.75 20.55 29.53
CA ARG A 44 -8.96 21.71 30.41
C ARG A 44 -10.00 21.34 31.47
N ALA A 45 -9.60 21.41 32.74
CA ALA A 45 -10.49 21.19 33.86
C ALA A 45 -11.75 22.07 33.72
N TYR A 46 -12.92 21.45 33.88
CA TYR A 46 -14.24 22.11 33.86
C TYR A 46 -14.55 22.91 32.59
N CYS A 47 -14.01 22.51 31.43
CA CYS A 47 -14.32 23.19 30.17
C CYS A 47 -15.76 22.89 29.70
N ILE A 48 -16.67 23.80 29.99
CA ILE A 48 -18.01 23.83 29.39
C ILE A 48 -17.93 24.76 28.16
N PRO A 49 -17.83 24.22 26.93
CA PRO A 49 -17.78 25.05 25.74
C PRO A 49 -19.11 25.79 25.57
N SER A 50 -19.05 27.13 25.66
CA SER A 50 -20.17 28.02 25.35
C SER A 50 -20.52 27.97 23.85
N SER A 51 -21.64 28.56 23.45
CA SER A 51 -22.00 28.69 22.03
C SER A 51 -21.00 29.53 21.21
N THR A 52 -20.17 30.34 21.88
CA THR A 52 -19.11 31.17 21.28
C THR A 52 -17.73 30.51 21.34
N ALA A 53 -17.64 29.29 21.87
CA ALA A 53 -16.41 28.54 21.99
C ALA A 53 -15.85 28.14 20.63
N VAL A 54 -14.58 28.46 20.39
CA VAL A 54 -13.88 28.11 19.15
C VAL A 54 -12.49 27.53 19.41
N VAL A 55 -12.04 26.73 18.45
CA VAL A 55 -10.72 26.10 18.40
C VAL A 55 -10.01 26.55 17.11
N CYS A 56 -8.72 26.85 17.22
CA CYS A 56 -7.89 27.22 16.09
C CYS A 56 -7.60 26.05 15.15
N ILE A 57 -7.45 26.33 13.86
CA ILE A 57 -6.93 25.37 12.87
C ILE A 57 -5.58 24.75 13.27
N LYS A 58 -4.71 25.50 13.96
CA LYS A 58 -3.39 25.03 14.43
C LYS A 58 -3.46 23.84 15.39
N HIS A 59 -4.64 23.55 15.96
CA HIS A 59 -4.82 22.42 16.87
C HIS A 59 -5.29 21.15 16.18
N PHE A 60 -5.54 21.21 14.87
CA PHE A 60 -5.96 20.06 14.07
C PHE A 60 -4.82 19.60 13.19
N SER A 61 -4.64 18.28 13.11
CA SER A 61 -3.76 17.68 12.11
C SER A 61 -4.25 18.00 10.70
N SER A 62 -3.29 18.15 9.79
CA SER A 62 -3.57 18.50 8.39
C SER A 62 -4.51 17.51 7.68
N GLN A 63 -4.50 16.24 8.11
CA GLN A 63 -5.38 15.20 7.59
C GLN A 63 -6.88 15.45 7.87
N PHE A 64 -7.20 16.24 8.88
CA PHE A 64 -8.58 16.59 9.23
C PHE A 64 -9.10 17.83 8.49
N ILE A 65 -8.26 18.52 7.72
CA ILE A 65 -8.59 19.83 7.13
C ILE A 65 -8.96 19.67 5.65
N ILE A 66 -10.23 19.89 5.34
CA ILE A 66 -10.77 19.88 3.98
C ILE A 66 -10.52 21.24 3.34
N LYS A 67 -9.55 21.29 2.41
CA LYS A 67 -9.16 22.49 1.65
C LYS A 67 -9.83 22.59 0.27
N LYS A 68 -10.32 21.47 -0.26
CA LYS A 68 -10.90 21.38 -1.62
C LYS A 68 -12.16 20.51 -1.56
N ASP A 69 -13.18 20.91 -2.31
CA ASP A 69 -14.35 20.08 -2.59
C ASP A 69 -14.10 19.28 -3.88
N ARG A 70 -14.57 18.04 -3.91
CA ARG A 70 -14.49 17.14 -5.05
C ARG A 70 -15.88 16.66 -5.41
N VAL A 71 -16.24 16.76 -6.68
CA VAL A 71 -17.50 16.23 -7.22
C VAL A 71 -17.17 15.47 -8.50
N VAL A 72 -17.61 14.22 -8.58
CA VAL A 72 -17.52 13.41 -9.81
C VAL A 72 -18.76 13.71 -10.64
N ARG A 73 -18.56 14.11 -11.90
CA ARG A 73 -19.65 14.31 -12.86
C ARG A 73 -20.07 12.98 -13.49
N ASP A 74 -21.22 12.99 -14.18
CA ASP A 74 -21.76 11.80 -14.85
C ASP A 74 -20.83 11.24 -15.95
N ASP A 75 -19.97 12.09 -16.52
CA ASP A 75 -18.95 11.72 -17.51
C ASP A 75 -17.67 11.09 -16.89
N GLY A 76 -17.64 10.92 -15.56
CA GLY A 76 -16.49 10.41 -14.82
C GLY A 76 -15.39 11.44 -14.56
N SER A 77 -15.54 12.70 -15.00
CA SER A 77 -14.58 13.76 -14.72
C SER A 77 -14.68 14.28 -13.28
N GLU A 78 -13.54 14.53 -12.63
CA GLU A 78 -13.49 15.14 -11.31
C GLU A 78 -13.43 16.67 -11.39
N LEU A 79 -14.44 17.34 -10.82
CA LEU A 79 -14.39 18.77 -10.55
C LEU A 79 -13.81 19.02 -9.16
N VAL A 80 -12.66 19.70 -9.12
CA VAL A 80 -11.97 20.04 -7.86
C VAL A 80 -11.97 21.55 -7.64
N VAL A 81 -12.67 22.01 -6.60
CA VAL A 81 -12.80 23.44 -6.28
C VAL A 81 -12.12 23.75 -4.95
N LYS A 82 -11.24 24.75 -4.92
CA LYS A 82 -10.62 25.22 -3.66
C LYS A 82 -11.66 25.92 -2.79
N ARG A 83 -11.69 25.59 -1.49
CA ARG A 83 -12.63 26.21 -0.55
C ARG A 83 -12.10 27.56 -0.07
N LYS A 84 -12.96 28.60 -0.09
CA LYS A 84 -12.68 29.88 0.58
C LYS A 84 -12.71 29.75 2.11
N ILE A 85 -13.61 28.91 2.62
CA ILE A 85 -13.74 28.60 4.06
C ILE A 85 -13.42 27.12 4.25
N LEU A 86 -12.36 26.85 5.03
CA LEU A 86 -11.92 25.51 5.37
C LEU A 86 -12.99 24.78 6.19
N LYS A 87 -13.07 23.46 6.01
CA LYS A 87 -13.94 22.58 6.80
C LYS A 87 -13.11 21.50 7.49
N LEU A 88 -13.65 20.95 8.57
CA LEU A 88 -13.08 19.78 9.23
C LEU A 88 -13.81 18.52 8.74
N THR A 89 -13.10 17.39 8.72
CA THR A 89 -13.69 16.07 8.51
C THR A 89 -14.62 15.70 9.68
N ASN A 90 -15.45 14.67 9.49
CA ASN A 90 -16.42 14.24 10.50
C ASN A 90 -15.80 13.51 11.70
N ASP A 91 -14.58 13.03 11.57
CA ASP A 91 -13.78 12.38 12.60
C ASP A 91 -12.77 13.34 13.25
N ALA A 92 -12.67 14.58 12.77
CA ALA A 92 -11.71 15.56 13.26
C ALA A 92 -11.86 15.86 14.75
N TYR A 93 -10.72 15.91 15.45
CA TYR A 93 -10.60 16.37 16.83
C TYR A 93 -9.28 17.14 17.04
N PRO A 94 -9.24 18.09 18.00
CA PRO A 94 -8.02 18.82 18.30
C PRO A 94 -7.03 17.89 19.01
N SER A 95 -5.79 17.85 18.52
CA SER A 95 -4.75 16.92 18.98
C SER A 95 -3.38 17.57 19.09
N ILE A 96 -3.20 18.77 18.53
CA ILE A 96 -1.92 19.49 18.51
C ILE A 96 -1.96 20.66 19.50
N PHE A 97 -1.08 20.66 20.50
CA PHE A 97 -1.05 21.65 21.57
C PHE A 97 0.38 22.18 21.82
N LEU A 98 0.85 23.07 20.95
CA LEU A 98 2.23 23.56 20.93
C LEU A 98 2.72 24.22 22.24
N ASN A 99 1.81 24.85 23.00
CA ASN A 99 2.14 25.56 24.24
C ASN A 99 1.81 24.73 25.49
N GLN A 100 1.70 23.41 25.35
CA GLN A 100 1.42 22.47 26.43
C GLN A 100 2.47 21.35 26.46
N PRO A 101 2.59 20.59 27.56
CA PRO A 101 3.51 19.46 27.62
C PRO A 101 3.34 18.50 26.44
N SER A 102 4.46 18.02 25.90
CA SER A 102 4.49 17.22 24.67
C SER A 102 3.58 15.99 24.72
N TYR A 103 3.43 15.35 25.88
CA TYR A 103 2.56 14.18 26.05
C TYR A 103 1.07 14.46 25.83
N LEU A 104 0.63 15.72 25.88
CA LEU A 104 -0.76 16.11 25.55
C LEU A 104 -0.97 16.33 24.05
N SER A 105 0.10 16.59 23.31
CA SER A 105 0.08 16.87 21.89
C SER A 105 0.52 15.64 21.11
N HIS A 106 -0.30 15.16 20.18
CA HIS A 106 0.07 14.05 19.31
C HIS A 106 -0.46 14.27 17.90
N GLU A 107 0.32 13.85 16.91
CA GLU A 107 -0.22 13.70 15.56
C GLU A 107 -1.08 12.43 15.54
N PRO A 108 -2.37 12.53 15.15
CA PRO A 108 -3.20 11.34 15.05
C PRO A 108 -2.64 10.42 13.97
N SER A 109 -2.58 9.13 14.28
CA SER A 109 -2.14 8.11 13.32
C SER A 109 -2.98 8.16 12.05
N THR A 110 -2.34 7.91 10.90
CA THR A 110 -3.08 7.74 9.65
C THR A 110 -4.07 6.58 9.79
N SER A 111 -5.25 6.75 9.20
CA SER A 111 -6.25 5.68 9.19
C SER A 111 -5.66 4.42 8.54
N ARG A 112 -5.98 3.25 9.11
CA ARG A 112 -5.56 1.99 8.53
C ARG A 112 -6.18 1.86 7.14
N LYS A 113 -5.35 1.44 6.18
CA LYS A 113 -5.82 1.06 4.84
C LYS A 113 -6.94 0.03 4.97
N SER A 114 -7.97 0.20 4.16
CA SER A 114 -9.08 -0.75 4.13
C SER A 114 -8.59 -2.14 3.68
N PRO A 115 -9.31 -3.22 4.01
CA PRO A 115 -8.96 -4.56 3.55
C PRO A 115 -8.80 -4.65 2.03
N SER A 116 -9.68 -3.98 1.26
CA SER A 116 -9.61 -3.95 -0.20
C SER A 116 -8.33 -3.29 -0.71
N GLU A 117 -7.98 -2.11 -0.19
CA GLU A 117 -6.73 -1.42 -0.54
C GLU A 117 -5.49 -2.26 -0.25
N ARG A 118 -5.49 -2.96 0.88
CA ARG A 118 -4.40 -3.88 1.25
C ARG A 118 -4.27 -5.03 0.25
N ILE A 119 -5.39 -5.65 -0.12
CA ILE A 119 -5.40 -6.76 -1.08
C ILE A 119 -4.92 -6.30 -2.46
N THR A 120 -5.40 -5.15 -2.94
CA THR A 120 -4.96 -4.59 -4.23
C THR A 120 -3.47 -4.30 -4.24
N ALA A 121 -2.94 -3.72 -3.15
CA ALA A 121 -1.51 -3.45 -3.04
C ALA A 121 -0.66 -4.74 -3.01
N LEU A 122 -1.17 -5.82 -2.41
CA LEU A 122 -0.51 -7.13 -2.42
C LEU A 122 -0.48 -7.72 -3.83
N LYS A 123 -1.62 -7.74 -4.53
CA LYS A 123 -1.70 -8.22 -5.92
C LYS A 123 -0.75 -7.47 -6.84
N LEU A 124 -0.71 -6.13 -6.75
CA LEU A 124 0.19 -5.32 -7.55
C LEU A 124 1.66 -5.67 -7.28
N ARG A 125 2.03 -5.86 -6.01
CA ARG A 125 3.39 -6.27 -5.64
C ARG A 125 3.72 -7.66 -6.21
N ASP A 126 2.79 -8.59 -6.15
CA ASP A 126 2.99 -9.96 -6.66
C ASP A 126 3.12 -9.96 -8.19
N GLU A 127 2.31 -9.15 -8.89
CA GLU A 127 2.42 -8.95 -10.34
C GLU A 127 3.76 -8.33 -10.73
N GLN A 128 4.24 -7.32 -9.98
CA GLN A 128 5.56 -6.71 -10.20
C GLN A 128 6.69 -7.72 -10.01
N LYS A 129 6.66 -8.48 -8.91
CA LYS A 129 7.64 -9.55 -8.65
C LYS A 129 7.62 -10.62 -9.75
N PHE A 130 6.43 -10.99 -10.21
CA PHE A 130 6.28 -11.96 -11.28
C PHE A 130 6.85 -11.43 -12.61
N ALA A 131 6.61 -10.15 -12.94
CA ALA A 131 7.15 -9.51 -14.13
C ALA A 131 8.69 -9.43 -14.09
N GLU A 132 9.26 -9.04 -12.95
CA GLU A 132 10.71 -9.03 -12.72
C GLU A 132 11.31 -10.43 -12.87
N TRP A 133 10.68 -11.43 -12.24
CA TRP A 133 11.11 -12.82 -12.38
C TRP A 133 11.09 -13.28 -13.84
N CYS A 134 10.02 -12.98 -14.58
CA CYS A 134 9.92 -13.29 -16.01
C CYS A 134 11.03 -12.60 -16.80
N MET A 135 11.30 -11.33 -16.55
CA MET A 135 12.36 -10.60 -17.27
C MET A 135 13.73 -11.25 -17.07
N ASN A 136 14.03 -11.73 -15.85
CA ASN A 136 15.33 -12.30 -15.50
C ASN A 136 15.47 -13.80 -15.86
N HIS A 137 14.36 -14.54 -15.95
CA HIS A 137 14.39 -16.01 -16.06
C HIS A 137 13.67 -16.56 -17.30
N THR A 138 13.06 -15.72 -18.13
CA THR A 138 12.44 -16.20 -19.39
C THR A 138 13.53 -16.63 -20.36
N VAL A 139 13.37 -17.84 -20.88
CA VAL A 139 14.24 -18.39 -21.92
C VAL A 139 13.48 -18.33 -23.25
N ASN A 140 13.88 -17.39 -24.11
CA ASN A 140 13.14 -17.07 -25.34
C ASN A 140 13.47 -17.98 -26.52
N SER A 141 14.60 -18.70 -26.47
CA SER A 141 15.00 -19.65 -27.51
C SER A 141 15.80 -20.80 -26.92
N PHE A 142 15.88 -21.90 -27.67
CA PHE A 142 16.64 -23.08 -27.26
C PHE A 142 18.16 -22.83 -27.29
N GLU A 143 18.62 -21.95 -28.15
CA GLU A 143 20.03 -21.57 -28.25
C GLU A 143 20.47 -20.84 -26.97
N ILE A 144 19.68 -19.84 -26.53
CA ILE A 144 19.90 -19.13 -25.26
C ILE A 144 19.81 -20.10 -24.07
N PHE A 145 18.87 -21.06 -24.13
CA PHE A 145 18.77 -22.11 -23.13
C PHE A 145 20.10 -22.86 -23.00
N GLN A 146 20.61 -23.39 -24.12
CA GLN A 146 21.83 -24.20 -24.17
C GLN A 146 23.05 -23.47 -23.58
N GLU A 147 23.16 -22.16 -23.78
CA GLU A 147 24.27 -21.37 -23.22
C GLU A 147 24.18 -21.15 -21.71
N THR A 148 22.95 -21.10 -21.16
CA THR A 148 22.73 -20.61 -19.78
C THR A 148 22.33 -21.68 -18.78
N TYR A 149 21.74 -22.80 -19.21
CA TYR A 149 21.16 -23.80 -18.29
C TYR A 149 22.21 -24.50 -17.43
N ALA A 150 23.41 -24.75 -17.96
CA ALA A 150 24.45 -25.49 -17.25
C ALA A 150 24.90 -24.75 -15.98
N LYS A 151 24.90 -23.41 -15.99
CA LYS A 151 25.20 -22.59 -14.81
C LYS A 151 24.13 -22.69 -13.72
N LYS A 152 22.93 -23.17 -14.06
CA LYS A 152 21.78 -23.33 -13.16
C LYS A 152 21.63 -24.77 -12.66
N LEU A 153 22.35 -25.73 -13.24
CA LEU A 153 22.39 -27.09 -12.72
C LEU A 153 23.30 -27.10 -11.48
N GLY A 154 22.76 -27.59 -10.36
CA GLY A 154 23.55 -27.78 -9.14
C GLY A 154 24.51 -28.96 -9.26
N ASP A 155 25.40 -29.07 -8.28
CA ASP A 155 26.31 -30.20 -8.14
C ASP A 155 25.51 -31.53 -8.06
N GLY A 156 25.91 -32.53 -8.84
CA GLY A 156 25.24 -33.85 -8.90
C GLY A 156 24.27 -34.06 -10.08
N CYS A 157 24.13 -33.09 -10.99
CA CYS A 157 23.36 -33.27 -12.23
C CYS A 157 24.27 -33.57 -13.43
N LEU A 158 24.13 -34.76 -14.03
CA LEU A 158 24.73 -35.07 -15.33
C LEU A 158 23.86 -34.45 -16.43
N ASN A 159 24.46 -33.84 -17.46
CA ASN A 159 23.70 -33.32 -18.59
C ASN A 159 24.36 -33.62 -19.93
N ILE A 160 23.53 -33.89 -20.94
CA ILE A 160 23.94 -34.25 -22.30
C ILE A 160 23.24 -33.32 -23.28
N ARG A 161 24.01 -32.71 -24.18
CA ARG A 161 23.49 -31.86 -25.27
C ARG A 161 23.42 -32.67 -26.55
N THR A 162 22.28 -32.57 -27.22
CA THR A 162 22.07 -33.09 -28.58
C THR A 162 21.61 -31.94 -29.49
N TYR A 163 21.56 -32.18 -30.79
CA TYR A 163 21.09 -31.19 -31.76
C TYR A 163 19.65 -30.71 -31.50
N ASN A 164 18.78 -31.61 -31.03
CA ASN A 164 17.34 -31.33 -30.87
C ASN A 164 16.85 -31.34 -29.42
N SER A 165 17.72 -31.65 -28.46
CA SER A 165 17.32 -31.74 -27.05
C SER A 165 18.49 -31.62 -26.09
N VAL A 166 18.19 -31.24 -24.86
CA VAL A 166 19.08 -31.32 -23.71
C VAL A 166 18.50 -32.34 -22.74
N LEU A 167 19.33 -33.28 -22.29
CA LEU A 167 18.97 -34.25 -21.27
C LEU A 167 19.69 -33.89 -19.98
N CYS A 168 18.97 -33.89 -18.86
CA CYS A 168 19.52 -33.70 -17.53
C CYS A 168 19.13 -34.88 -16.66
N TYR A 169 20.09 -35.45 -15.94
CA TYR A 169 19.92 -36.59 -15.05
C TYR A 169 20.37 -36.20 -13.65
N ARG A 170 19.49 -36.37 -12.67
CA ARG A 170 19.87 -36.37 -11.26
C ARG A 170 20.22 -37.80 -10.87
N LEU A 171 21.45 -38.00 -10.43
CA LEU A 171 21.95 -39.30 -10.03
C LEU A 171 21.91 -39.40 -8.50
N ASP A 172 21.44 -40.54 -8.00
CA ASP A 172 21.55 -40.91 -6.58
C ASP A 172 22.73 -41.88 -6.41
N PHE A 173 23.63 -41.55 -5.47
CA PHE A 173 24.85 -42.31 -5.17
C PHE A 173 24.83 -42.96 -3.78
N ASN A 174 23.73 -42.89 -3.02
CA ASN A 174 23.71 -43.29 -1.62
C ASN A 174 23.85 -44.81 -1.38
N GLN A 175 23.40 -45.64 -2.33
CA GLN A 175 23.50 -47.11 -2.21
C GLN A 175 24.03 -47.74 -3.50
N ASN A 176 23.26 -47.60 -4.60
CA ASN A 176 23.62 -48.05 -5.94
C ASN A 176 23.40 -46.88 -6.92
N PRO A 177 24.36 -46.54 -7.79
CA PRO A 177 24.19 -45.44 -8.75
C PRO A 177 22.95 -45.63 -9.59
N SER A 178 21.96 -44.76 -9.42
CA SER A 178 20.70 -44.84 -10.15
C SER A 178 20.24 -43.46 -10.60
N ILE A 179 19.42 -43.44 -11.66
CA ILE A 179 18.82 -42.21 -12.17
C ILE A 179 17.49 -42.02 -11.44
N ASP A 180 17.48 -41.10 -10.50
CA ASP A 180 16.30 -40.73 -9.72
C ASP A 180 15.33 -39.91 -10.59
N VAL A 181 15.83 -38.84 -11.21
CA VAL A 181 15.04 -38.00 -12.12
C VAL A 181 15.79 -37.77 -13.42
N SER A 182 15.07 -37.90 -14.53
CA SER A 182 15.57 -37.44 -15.83
C SER A 182 14.63 -36.41 -16.46
N ILE A 183 15.21 -35.40 -17.07
CA ILE A 183 14.49 -34.31 -17.73
C ILE A 183 14.99 -34.22 -19.16
N LYS A 184 14.07 -34.27 -20.11
CA LYS A 184 14.36 -34.06 -21.53
C LYS A 184 13.70 -32.78 -22.00
N ILE A 185 14.52 -31.85 -22.48
CA ILE A 185 14.10 -30.53 -22.95
C ILE A 185 14.34 -30.48 -24.45
N TYR A 186 13.27 -30.36 -25.22
CA TYR A 186 13.31 -30.34 -26.68
C TYR A 186 13.61 -28.93 -27.22
N LYS A 187 14.01 -28.85 -28.50
CA LYS A 187 14.26 -27.59 -29.22
C LYS A 187 13.08 -26.61 -29.20
N ASN A 188 11.85 -27.12 -29.15
CA ASN A 188 10.64 -26.29 -29.02
C ASN A 188 10.34 -25.88 -27.57
N LEU A 189 11.29 -26.05 -26.64
CA LEU A 189 11.15 -25.82 -25.20
C LEU A 189 10.01 -26.63 -24.56
N THR A 190 9.66 -27.77 -25.14
CA THR A 190 8.84 -28.78 -24.46
C THR A 190 9.71 -29.55 -23.49
N ILE A 191 9.18 -29.85 -22.32
CA ILE A 191 9.88 -30.51 -21.23
C ILE A 191 9.12 -31.80 -20.91
N GLU A 192 9.85 -32.90 -20.89
CA GLU A 192 9.39 -34.19 -20.36
C GLU A 192 10.20 -34.50 -19.10
N ILE A 193 9.50 -34.89 -18.04
CA ILE A 193 10.09 -35.25 -16.76
C ILE A 193 9.77 -36.71 -16.50
N PHE A 194 10.81 -37.49 -16.22
CA PHE A 194 10.71 -38.89 -15.86
C PHE A 194 11.28 -39.11 -14.46
N HIS A 195 10.69 -40.04 -13.73
CA HIS A 195 11.17 -40.54 -12.44
C HIS A 195 11.19 -42.06 -12.51
N ASP A 196 12.29 -42.71 -12.13
CA ASP A 196 12.49 -44.16 -12.29
C ASP A 196 12.12 -44.68 -13.69
N SER A 197 12.46 -43.92 -14.74
CA SER A 197 12.12 -44.20 -16.15
C SER A 197 10.63 -44.12 -16.53
N VAL A 198 9.75 -43.66 -15.63
CA VAL A 198 8.32 -43.43 -15.90
C VAL A 198 8.08 -41.96 -16.24
N LEU A 199 7.41 -41.67 -17.36
CA LEU A 199 7.03 -40.32 -17.73
C LEU A 199 5.99 -39.78 -16.75
N LEU A 200 6.37 -38.77 -15.97
CA LEU A 200 5.47 -38.12 -15.04
C LEU A 200 4.69 -36.99 -15.68
N LYS A 201 5.34 -36.19 -16.54
CA LYS A 201 4.73 -34.97 -17.06
C LYS A 201 5.38 -34.47 -18.33
N THR A 202 4.54 -34.03 -19.25
CA THR A 202 4.92 -33.22 -20.42
C THR A 202 4.40 -31.80 -20.26
N LYS A 203 5.27 -30.80 -20.43
CA LYS A 203 4.91 -29.39 -20.42
C LYS A 203 5.47 -28.70 -21.66
N CYS A 204 4.59 -28.10 -22.46
CA CYS A 204 4.98 -27.31 -23.61
C CYS A 204 4.94 -25.81 -23.25
N CYS A 205 6.00 -25.07 -23.59
CA CYS A 205 6.07 -23.61 -23.41
C CYS A 205 5.18 -22.82 -24.38
N LYS A 206 4.41 -23.47 -25.28
CA LYS A 206 3.41 -22.77 -26.10
C LYS A 206 2.37 -22.15 -25.18
N ARG A 207 2.48 -20.83 -24.96
CA ARG A 207 1.48 -19.99 -24.29
C ARG A 207 0.10 -20.33 -24.85
N SER A 208 -0.70 -21.08 -24.11
CA SER A 208 -2.14 -21.07 -24.26
C SER A 208 -2.61 -19.68 -23.81
N ARG A 209 -2.58 -18.71 -24.74
CA ARG A 209 -3.41 -17.50 -24.63
C ARG A 209 -4.86 -17.96 -24.79
N ASN A 210 -5.43 -18.51 -23.72
CA ASN A 210 -6.87 -18.65 -23.55
C ASN A 210 -7.15 -18.91 -22.06
N ARG A 211 -7.27 -17.80 -21.32
CA ARG A 211 -8.26 -17.71 -20.25
C ARG A 211 -9.20 -16.59 -20.67
N ARG A 212 -10.27 -16.98 -21.36
CA ARG A 212 -11.52 -16.23 -21.42
C ARG A 212 -12.43 -16.81 -20.33
N LEU A 213 -13.15 -15.88 -19.71
CA LEU A 213 -14.16 -15.99 -18.64
C LEU A 213 -13.59 -16.12 -17.23
#